data_AF-A7GED3-F1
#
_entry.id   AF-A7GED3-F1
#
_cell.length_a   1.000
_cell.length_b   1.000
_cell.length_c   1.000
_cell.angle_alpha   90.00
_cell.angle_beta   90.00
_cell.angle_gamma   90.00
#
_symmetry.space_group_name_H-M   'P 1'
#
loop_
_entity.id
_entity.type
_entity.pdbx_description
1 polymer ?
#
loop_
_entity_poly.entity_id
_entity_poly.type
_entity_poly.pdbx_seq_one_letter_code
_entity_poly.pdbx_strand_id
1 'polypeptide(L)'
;MSLQIGDLIPLQGLTKEDKKKLVDIVNKAEANQSIIKTNIINSLNNKLKTALKTDSSWIDIQNAIISSNCANYTKGILKGNEYNYSLNTGFKARVISLTKGDDVLIWCYPKAEFDHYNNIAIWRYDTYVSLQRRYSNQDALQLDGYSWEAWGI
;
A
#
# COMPACT_ATOMS: atom_id res chain seq x y z
N MET A 1 -9.63 -4.39 -30.45
CA MET A 1 -10.26 -4.15 -31.76
C MET A 1 -10.84 -5.48 -32.22
N SER A 2 -11.05 -5.70 -33.52
CA SER A 2 -11.13 -7.06 -34.06
C SER A 2 -10.53 -7.04 -35.46
N LEU A 3 -9.37 -7.68 -35.63
CA LEU A 3 -8.73 -7.82 -36.93
C LEU A 3 -9.58 -8.68 -37.86
N GLN A 4 -9.48 -8.37 -39.15
CA GLN A 4 -10.00 -9.16 -40.26
C GLN A 4 -8.84 -9.66 -41.14
N ILE A 5 -9.12 -10.59 -42.03
CA ILE A 5 -8.11 -11.19 -42.93
C ILE A 5 -7.47 -10.14 -43.86
N GLY A 6 -8.16 -9.01 -44.11
CA GLY A 6 -7.64 -7.88 -44.90
C GLY A 6 -6.62 -7.00 -44.16
N ASP A 7 -6.56 -7.06 -42.83
CA ASP A 7 -5.64 -6.24 -42.02
C ASP A 7 -4.24 -6.88 -41.92
N LEU A 8 -4.10 -8.12 -42.38
CA LEU A 8 -2.82 -8.82 -42.46
C LEU A 8 -2.00 -8.26 -43.64
N ILE A 9 -0.77 -7.82 -43.35
CA ILE A 9 0.31 -7.62 -44.34
C ILE A 9 0.34 -8.84 -45.28
N PRO A 10 0.61 -8.71 -46.60
CA PRO A 10 0.56 -9.82 -47.56
C PRO A 10 1.48 -11.02 -47.25
N LEU A 11 1.03 -11.89 -46.35
CA LEU A 11 1.67 -13.15 -45.97
C LEU A 11 1.60 -14.12 -47.15
N GLN A 12 2.64 -14.12 -47.98
CA GLN A 12 2.83 -15.09 -49.05
C GLN A 12 3.07 -16.50 -48.44
N GLY A 13 2.68 -17.55 -49.16
CA GLY A 13 2.81 -18.95 -48.69
C GLY A 13 1.73 -19.46 -47.72
N LEU A 14 0.99 -18.60 -47.02
CA LEU A 14 -0.11 -19.03 -46.14
C LEU A 14 -1.47 -19.11 -46.85
N THR A 15 -2.25 -20.15 -46.55
CA THR A 15 -3.60 -20.34 -47.12
C THR A 15 -4.60 -19.34 -46.54
N LYS A 16 -5.80 -19.26 -47.14
CA LYS A 16 -6.92 -18.47 -46.57
C LYS A 16 -7.32 -18.97 -45.17
N GLU A 17 -7.19 -20.26 -44.91
CA GLU A 17 -7.59 -20.87 -43.64
C GLU A 17 -6.56 -20.59 -42.53
N ASP A 18 -5.27 -20.62 -42.85
CA ASP A 18 -4.20 -20.27 -41.89
C ASP A 18 -4.26 -18.78 -41.51
N LYS A 19 -4.55 -17.91 -42.49
CA LYS A 19 -4.80 -16.49 -42.25
C LYS A 19 -6.00 -16.27 -41.33
N LYS A 20 -7.07 -17.06 -41.48
CA LYS A 20 -8.19 -17.04 -40.54
C LYS A 20 -7.76 -17.50 -39.14
N LYS A 21 -7.05 -18.62 -39.02
CA LYS A 21 -6.56 -19.14 -37.72
C LYS A 21 -5.69 -18.11 -36.99
N LEU A 22 -4.82 -17.38 -37.71
CA LEU A 22 -4.02 -16.30 -37.16
C LEU A 22 -4.88 -15.12 -36.66
N VAL A 23 -5.88 -14.68 -37.45
CA VAL A 23 -6.83 -13.64 -37.03
C VAL A 23 -7.61 -14.07 -35.78
N ASP A 24 -8.13 -15.30 -35.74
CA ASP A 24 -8.87 -15.84 -34.60
C ASP A 24 -7.99 -15.93 -33.33
N ILE A 25 -6.70 -16.27 -33.48
CA ILE A 25 -5.71 -16.26 -32.38
C ILE A 25 -5.45 -14.84 -31.86
N VAL A 26 -5.20 -13.85 -32.73
CA VAL A 26 -4.90 -12.47 -32.28
C VAL A 26 -6.13 -11.82 -31.67
N ASN A 27 -7.32 -12.00 -32.24
CA ASN A 27 -8.57 -11.50 -31.66
C ASN A 27 -8.84 -12.09 -30.27
N LYS A 28 -8.53 -13.38 -30.05
CA LYS A 28 -8.62 -14.02 -28.73
C LYS A 28 -7.55 -13.51 -27.75
N ALA A 29 -6.35 -13.20 -28.24
CA ALA A 29 -5.28 -12.60 -27.43
C ALA A 29 -5.64 -11.17 -26.98
N GLU A 30 -6.17 -10.33 -27.86
CA GLU A 30 -6.66 -8.98 -27.52
C GLU A 30 -7.80 -9.03 -26.49
N ALA A 31 -8.77 -9.93 -26.68
CA ALA A 31 -9.88 -10.11 -25.73
C ALA A 31 -9.36 -10.51 -24.33
N ASN A 32 -8.45 -11.48 -24.26
CA ASN A 32 -7.82 -11.90 -23.01
C ASN A 32 -7.02 -10.76 -22.36
N GLN A 33 -6.24 -10.01 -23.15
CA GLN A 33 -5.45 -8.88 -22.67
C GLN A 33 -6.32 -7.77 -22.09
N SER A 34 -7.46 -7.47 -22.73
CA SER A 34 -8.44 -6.49 -22.24
C SER A 34 -9.08 -6.89 -20.91
N ILE A 35 -9.43 -8.19 -20.76
CA ILE A 35 -9.96 -8.75 -19.51
C ILE A 35 -8.91 -8.66 -18.38
N ILE A 36 -7.67 -9.08 -18.65
CA ILE A 36 -6.56 -9.04 -17.67
C ILE A 36 -6.28 -7.59 -17.24
N LYS A 37 -6.18 -6.65 -18.19
CA LYS A 37 -5.98 -5.22 -17.93
C LYS A 37 -7.10 -4.65 -17.04
N THR A 38 -8.36 -5.00 -17.33
CA THR A 38 -9.53 -4.58 -16.54
C THR A 38 -9.47 -5.12 -15.11
N ASN A 39 -9.11 -6.39 -14.92
CA ASN A 39 -8.96 -6.99 -13.60
C ASN A 39 -7.82 -6.36 -12.78
N ILE A 40 -6.72 -5.98 -13.43
CA ILE A 40 -5.61 -5.22 -12.81
C ILE A 40 -6.10 -3.84 -12.36
N ILE A 41 -6.75 -3.08 -13.24
CA ILE A 41 -7.29 -1.73 -12.95
C ILE A 41 -8.26 -1.78 -11.77
N ASN A 42 -9.21 -2.71 -11.77
CA ASN A 42 -10.17 -2.88 -10.67
C ASN A 42 -9.47 -3.20 -9.35
N SER A 43 -8.42 -4.03 -9.38
CA SER A 43 -7.62 -4.39 -8.19
C SER A 43 -6.83 -3.19 -7.65
N LEU A 44 -6.23 -2.38 -8.53
CA LEU A 44 -5.49 -1.17 -8.16
C LEU A 44 -6.43 -0.11 -7.59
N ASN A 45 -7.53 0.22 -8.27
CA ASN A 45 -8.53 1.19 -7.78
C ASN A 45 -9.09 0.77 -6.41
N ASN A 46 -9.37 -0.52 -6.20
CA ASN A 46 -9.88 -1.02 -4.92
C ASN A 46 -8.85 -0.87 -3.78
N LYS A 47 -7.57 -1.21 -4.01
CA LYS A 47 -6.52 -1.17 -2.98
C LYS A 47 -5.93 0.23 -2.75
N LEU A 48 -5.57 0.91 -3.84
CA LEU A 48 -4.77 2.14 -3.85
C LEU A 48 -5.61 3.42 -3.99
N LYS A 49 -6.94 3.28 -4.18
CA LYS A 49 -7.88 4.39 -4.43
C LYS A 49 -7.53 5.24 -5.65
N THR A 50 -6.86 4.64 -6.63
CA THR A 50 -6.56 5.24 -7.93
C THR A 50 -7.81 5.46 -8.76
N ALA A 51 -7.74 6.38 -9.72
CA ALA A 51 -8.82 6.72 -10.66
C ALA A 51 -8.57 6.17 -12.08
N LEU A 52 -7.92 5.01 -12.19
CA LEU A 52 -7.65 4.37 -13.49
C LEU A 52 -8.95 3.93 -14.16
N LYS A 53 -8.99 4.02 -15.48
CA LYS A 53 -10.11 3.61 -16.33
C LYS A 53 -9.68 2.46 -17.25
N THR A 54 -10.63 1.75 -17.85
CA THR A 54 -10.35 0.62 -18.76
C THR A 54 -9.59 1.03 -20.02
N ASP A 55 -9.67 2.28 -20.44
CA ASP A 55 -8.91 2.87 -21.54
C ASP A 55 -7.48 3.31 -21.12
N SER A 56 -7.23 3.69 -19.86
CA SER A 56 -5.92 4.11 -19.32
C SER A 56 -4.77 3.22 -19.80
N SER A 57 -3.67 3.83 -20.23
CA SER A 57 -2.55 3.13 -20.86
C SER A 57 -1.77 2.25 -19.88
N TRP A 58 -0.92 1.35 -20.40
CA TRP A 58 -0.01 0.57 -19.54
C TRP A 58 0.98 1.45 -18.76
N ILE A 59 1.38 2.60 -19.30
CA ILE A 59 2.23 3.55 -18.57
C ILE A 59 1.44 4.30 -17.48
N ASP A 60 0.14 4.57 -17.66
CA ASP A 60 -0.71 5.08 -16.58
C ASP A 60 -0.86 4.06 -15.43
N ILE A 61 -1.04 2.79 -15.78
CA ILE A 61 -1.10 1.67 -14.81
C ILE A 61 0.24 1.53 -14.06
N GLN A 62 1.36 1.61 -14.77
CA GLN A 62 2.70 1.58 -14.16
C GLN A 62 2.93 2.81 -13.27
N ASN A 63 2.56 4.01 -13.72
CA ASN A 63 2.66 5.25 -12.95
C ASN A 63 1.77 5.21 -11.71
N ALA A 64 0.59 4.58 -11.75
CA ALA A 64 -0.26 4.36 -10.58
C ALA A 64 0.41 3.44 -9.54
N ILE A 65 1.14 2.40 -9.99
CA ILE A 65 1.91 1.50 -9.11
C ILE A 65 3.15 2.20 -8.53
N ILE A 66 3.85 3.02 -9.31
CA ILE A 66 5.04 3.76 -8.85
C ILE A 66 4.67 4.95 -7.96
N SER A 67 3.57 5.66 -8.27
CA SER A 67 3.05 6.74 -7.42
C SER A 67 2.31 6.22 -6.18
N SER A 68 1.90 4.95 -6.15
CA SER A 68 1.70 4.22 -4.89
C SER A 68 3.04 3.89 -4.21
N ASN A 69 3.81 4.95 -3.92
CA ASN A 69 4.61 5.01 -2.73
C ASN A 69 3.65 4.87 -1.53
N CYS A 70 3.34 3.63 -1.17
CA CYS A 70 2.63 3.28 0.06
C CYS A 70 3.54 3.53 1.27
N ALA A 71 3.97 4.78 1.45
CA ALA A 71 4.42 5.28 2.73
C ALA A 71 3.21 5.18 3.68
N ASN A 72 3.04 3.99 4.26
CA ASN A 72 1.81 3.60 4.96
C ASN A 72 1.60 4.62 6.08
N TYR A 73 0.58 5.47 5.95
CA TYR A 73 0.40 6.62 6.82
C TYR A 73 -0.95 6.54 7.53
N THR A 74 -0.94 6.71 8.84
CA THR A 74 -2.14 6.80 9.65
C THR A 74 -1.87 7.63 10.90
N LYS A 75 -2.92 8.23 11.45
CA LYS A 75 -2.82 9.12 12.60
C LYS A 75 -4.08 9.07 13.46
N GLY A 76 -3.96 9.58 14.68
CA GLY A 76 -5.07 9.72 15.60
C GLY A 76 -4.72 10.53 16.83
N ILE A 77 -5.53 10.37 17.87
CA ILE A 77 -5.33 11.01 19.18
C ILE A 77 -5.24 9.89 20.22
N LEU A 78 -4.26 10.00 21.12
CA LEU A 78 -4.15 9.14 22.30
C LEU A 78 -5.24 9.52 23.31
N LYS A 79 -6.05 8.53 23.66
CA LYS A 79 -7.07 8.60 24.71
C LYS A 79 -6.83 7.44 25.66
N GLY A 80 -6.58 7.73 26.94
CA GLY A 80 -6.25 6.69 27.92
C GLY A 80 -6.52 7.14 29.35
N ASN A 81 -7.31 6.35 30.07
CA ASN A 81 -7.75 6.65 31.43
C ASN A 81 -6.62 6.46 32.47
N GLU A 82 -5.61 5.67 32.11
CA GLU A 82 -4.40 5.37 32.89
C GLU A 82 -3.20 5.28 31.95
N TYR A 83 -1.99 5.06 32.48
CA TYR A 83 -0.68 5.15 31.77
C TYR A 83 -0.42 4.11 30.65
N ASN A 84 -1.45 3.43 30.14
CA ASN A 84 -1.36 2.42 29.09
C ASN A 84 -2.11 2.90 27.85
N TYR A 85 -1.40 3.07 26.72
CA TYR A 85 -1.97 3.53 25.45
C TYR A 85 -1.78 2.47 24.36
N SER A 86 -2.76 2.31 23.46
CA SER A 86 -2.71 1.33 22.37
C SER A 86 -2.89 2.01 21.02
N LEU A 87 -2.05 1.64 20.05
CA LEU A 87 -2.09 2.12 18.67
C LEU A 87 -2.39 0.98 17.71
N ASN A 88 -3.40 1.16 16.85
CA ASN A 88 -3.67 0.27 15.73
C ASN A 88 -3.37 1.00 14.41
N THR A 89 -2.26 0.66 13.78
CA THR A 89 -1.84 1.20 12.48
C THR A 89 -2.42 0.42 11.29
N GLY A 90 -2.63 -0.89 11.45
CA GLY A 90 -2.97 -1.80 10.35
C GLY A 90 -1.79 -2.22 9.46
N PHE A 91 -0.57 -1.79 9.75
CA PHE A 91 0.65 -2.10 8.96
C PHE A 91 1.91 -2.10 9.84
N LYS A 92 2.98 -2.79 9.38
CA LYS A 92 4.31 -2.64 9.99
C LYS A 92 4.88 -1.26 9.64
N ALA A 93 4.75 -0.34 10.57
CA ALA A 93 5.22 1.01 10.47
C ALA A 93 6.74 1.10 10.71
N ARG A 94 7.30 2.26 10.38
CA ARG A 94 8.74 2.57 10.42
C ARG A 94 9.05 3.89 11.12
N VAL A 95 8.05 4.72 11.45
CA VAL A 95 8.15 5.98 12.21
C VAL A 95 6.92 6.11 13.12
N ILE A 96 7.09 6.59 14.36
CA ILE A 96 6.04 7.28 15.12
C ILE A 96 6.53 8.69 15.39
N SER A 97 5.68 9.69 15.16
CA SER A 97 5.72 11.00 15.80
C SER A 97 4.57 11.10 16.81
N LEU A 98 4.83 11.67 17.99
CA LEU A 98 3.81 12.10 18.95
C LEU A 98 3.88 13.63 19.09
N THR A 99 2.73 14.31 19.09
CA THR A 99 2.65 15.78 19.12
C THR A 99 1.59 16.26 20.12
N LYS A 100 1.91 17.24 20.97
CA LYS A 100 0.94 17.93 21.84
C LYS A 100 1.01 19.44 21.65
N GLY A 101 -0.13 20.04 21.31
CA GLY A 101 -0.16 21.42 20.79
C GLY A 101 0.70 21.52 19.53
N ASP A 102 1.40 22.62 19.38
CA ASP A 102 2.35 22.84 18.27
C ASP A 102 3.81 22.48 18.65
N ASP A 103 4.13 22.34 19.95
CA ASP A 103 5.52 22.39 20.46
C ASP A 103 6.18 21.03 20.73
N VAL A 104 5.45 20.03 21.26
CA VAL A 104 6.08 18.82 21.86
C VAL A 104 6.09 17.65 20.88
N LEU A 105 7.14 17.55 20.06
CA LEU A 105 7.35 16.47 19.08
C LEU A 105 8.30 15.37 19.60
N ILE A 106 7.83 14.12 19.66
CA ILE A 106 8.62 12.94 20.11
C ILE A 106 8.74 11.89 19.00
N TRP A 107 9.96 11.39 18.77
CA TRP A 107 10.29 10.24 17.91
C TRP A 107 11.07 9.17 18.70
N CYS A 108 11.36 7.99 18.13
CA CYS A 108 12.22 6.96 18.77
C CYS A 108 12.85 5.98 17.75
N TYR A 109 13.79 5.09 18.13
CA TYR A 109 14.44 4.10 17.22
C TYR A 109 14.77 2.76 17.95
N PRO A 110 14.72 1.55 17.31
CA PRO A 110 14.68 0.26 18.01
C PRO A 110 15.86 -0.70 17.80
N LYS A 111 15.83 -1.82 18.54
CA LYS A 111 16.36 -3.14 18.14
C LYS A 111 15.27 -4.22 18.37
N ALA A 112 15.26 -5.28 17.57
CA ALA A 112 14.16 -6.26 17.49
C ALA A 112 14.28 -7.41 18.53
N GLU A 113 14.33 -7.09 19.83
CA GLU A 113 14.95 -7.96 20.86
C GLU A 113 14.09 -8.20 22.13
N PHE A 114 12.77 -8.31 22.02
CA PHE A 114 11.85 -8.22 23.19
C PHE A 114 10.82 -9.37 23.35
N ASP A 115 11.15 -10.60 22.96
CA ASP A 115 10.21 -11.74 22.88
C ASP A 115 9.65 -12.28 24.23
N HIS A 116 10.00 -11.71 25.40
CA HIS A 116 9.72 -12.30 26.73
C HIS A 116 9.03 -11.39 27.75
N TYR A 117 8.73 -10.12 27.45
CA TYR A 117 8.00 -9.24 28.37
C TYR A 117 7.07 -8.27 27.62
N ASN A 118 5.82 -8.13 28.10
CA ASN A 118 4.76 -7.33 27.46
C ASN A 118 4.94 -5.79 27.50
N ASN A 119 6.13 -5.27 27.82
CA ASN A 119 6.39 -3.83 27.99
C ASN A 119 7.09 -3.24 26.76
N ILE A 120 6.54 -2.16 26.18
CA ILE A 120 7.19 -1.41 25.09
C ILE A 120 8.02 -0.25 25.65
N ALA A 121 9.33 -0.47 25.73
CA ALA A 121 10.28 0.63 25.68
C ALA A 121 10.05 1.40 24.36
N ILE A 122 9.76 2.71 24.43
CA ILE A 122 9.23 3.48 23.29
C ILE A 122 10.29 3.56 22.19
N TRP A 123 10.23 2.58 21.29
CA TRP A 123 11.15 2.32 20.20
C TRP A 123 10.37 1.61 19.06
N ARG A 124 9.69 2.38 18.21
CA ARG A 124 8.98 1.92 16.99
C ARG A 124 9.83 1.02 16.09
N TYR A 125 9.40 -0.14 15.58
CA TYR A 125 8.08 -0.83 15.50
C TYR A 125 8.36 -2.36 15.23
N ASP A 126 7.52 -3.39 15.33
CA ASP A 126 6.05 -3.68 15.32
C ASP A 126 5.91 -5.22 15.52
N THR A 127 4.79 -5.88 15.84
CA THR A 127 3.36 -5.55 15.60
C THR A 127 2.46 -5.65 16.85
N TYR A 128 1.39 -4.84 16.89
CA TYR A 128 0.63 -4.43 18.09
C TYR A 128 1.48 -3.58 19.03
N VAL A 129 1.09 -2.31 19.21
CA VAL A 129 1.86 -1.35 20.03
C VAL A 129 1.03 -0.82 21.19
N SER A 130 1.12 -1.55 22.31
CA SER A 130 0.79 -1.09 23.66
C SER A 130 1.97 -0.27 24.21
N LEU A 131 1.93 1.05 24.06
CA LEU A 131 2.95 1.99 24.55
C LEU A 131 3.10 1.86 26.08
N GLN A 132 4.14 1.15 26.54
CA GLN A 132 4.30 0.77 27.94
C GLN A 132 5.76 0.91 28.41
N ARG A 133 6.15 2.19 28.49
CA ARG A 133 7.27 2.83 29.24
C ARG A 133 8.56 2.02 29.50
N ARG A 134 9.69 2.62 29.08
CA ARG A 134 10.99 2.44 29.77
C ARG A 134 11.79 3.74 29.90
N TYR A 135 11.21 4.73 30.58
CA TYR A 135 11.99 5.82 31.19
C TYR A 135 12.45 5.39 32.58
N SER A 136 13.75 5.40 32.80
CA SER A 136 14.38 5.01 34.06
C SER A 136 14.25 6.11 35.11
N ASN A 137 13.60 5.79 36.22
CA ASN A 137 13.46 6.58 37.45
C ASN A 137 12.65 7.88 37.33
N GLN A 138 11.55 7.91 38.10
CA GLN A 138 10.62 9.03 38.30
C GLN A 138 9.73 9.39 37.08
N ASP A 139 8.47 9.70 37.40
CA ASP A 139 7.34 10.18 36.60
C ASP A 139 6.98 9.51 35.25
N ALA A 140 5.79 8.89 35.23
CA ALA A 140 5.22 8.30 34.03
C ALA A 140 4.57 9.39 33.15
N LEU A 141 5.03 9.50 31.90
CA LEU A 141 4.55 10.51 30.97
C LEU A 141 3.10 10.23 30.57
N GLN A 142 2.17 11.06 31.06
CA GLN A 142 0.77 11.03 30.63
C GLN A 142 0.65 11.58 29.21
N LEU A 143 0.28 10.70 28.27
CA LEU A 143 0.18 11.01 26.84
C LEU A 143 -1.27 11.30 26.38
N ASP A 144 -2.19 11.51 27.32
CA ASP A 144 -3.58 11.83 26.99
C ASP A 144 -3.68 13.18 26.24
N GLY A 145 -4.46 13.19 25.16
CA GLY A 145 -4.60 14.35 24.27
C GLY A 145 -3.41 14.59 23.32
N TYR A 146 -2.35 13.77 23.34
CA TYR A 146 -1.34 13.81 22.27
C TYR A 146 -1.94 13.30 20.97
N SER A 147 -1.70 14.02 19.87
CA SER A 147 -1.84 13.46 18.53
C SER A 147 -0.67 12.52 18.25
N TRP A 148 -0.88 11.54 17.37
CA TRP A 148 0.17 10.63 16.91
C TRP A 148 0.06 10.42 15.41
N GLU A 149 1.20 10.27 14.74
CA GLU A 149 1.26 9.84 13.35
C GLU A 149 2.25 8.68 13.20
N ALA A 150 1.89 7.70 12.37
CA ALA A 150 2.72 6.54 12.07
C ALA A 150 2.98 6.45 10.56
N TRP A 151 4.23 6.16 10.19
CA TRP A 151 4.70 6.13 8.80
C TRP A 151 5.44 4.82 8.51
N GLY A 152 4.99 4.02 7.56
CA GLY A 152 5.63 2.81 7.07
C GLY A 152 6.35 3.01 5.72
N ILE A 153 6.85 1.90 5.19
CA ILE A 153 7.25 1.68 3.79
C ILE A 153 6.56 0.38 3.35
#